data_AF-A0AAV3B5L1-F1
#
_entry.id   AF-A0AAV3B5L1-F1
#
_cell.length_a   1.000
_cell.length_b   1.000
_cell.length_c   1.000
_cell.angle_alpha   90.00
_cell.angle_beta   90.00
_cell.angle_gamma   90.00
#
_symmetry.space_group_name_H-M   'P 1'
#
loop_
_entity.id
_entity.type
_entity.pdbx_description
1 polymer ?
#
loop_
_entity_poly.entity_id
_entity_poly.type
_entity_poly.pdbx_seq_one_letter_code
_entity_poly.pdbx_strand_id
1 'polypeptide(L)'
;MWPLLATAVRTYAPYITFPVALVVGAVGYHLEWFIRGTPQKTIEEKSILEQREERVLQEAAGRDLTQVTSLKEKPEFTPKAVLNRNRPEKS
;
A
#
# COMPACT_ATOMS: atom_id res chain seq x y z
N MET A 1 -54.96 18.95 -15.15
CA MET A 1 -53.79 19.75 -14.70
C MET A 1 -52.84 18.97 -13.79
N TRP A 2 -53.34 18.16 -12.85
CA TRP A 2 -52.54 17.24 -12.03
C TRP A 2 -51.60 16.27 -12.78
N PRO A 3 -52.02 15.57 -13.85
CA PRO A 3 -51.12 14.68 -14.59
C PRO A 3 -49.98 15.44 -15.28
N LEU A 4 -50.19 16.71 -15.64
CA LEU A 4 -49.18 17.56 -16.25
C LEU A 4 -48.09 17.98 -15.24
N LEU A 5 -48.49 18.21 -13.98
CA LEU A 5 -47.57 18.48 -12.89
C LEU A 5 -46.76 17.22 -12.53
N ALA A 6 -47.40 16.05 -12.50
CA ALA A 6 -46.73 14.79 -12.22
C ALA A 6 -45.69 14.43 -13.29
N THR A 7 -45.99 14.67 -14.58
CA THR A 7 -45.02 14.47 -15.66
C THR A 7 -43.89 15.49 -15.58
N ALA A 8 -44.19 16.77 -15.37
CA ALA A 8 -43.17 17.80 -15.22
C ALA A 8 -42.21 17.51 -14.06
N VAL A 9 -42.73 17.15 -12.88
CA VAL A 9 -41.91 16.78 -11.73
C VAL A 9 -41.00 15.59 -12.06
N ARG A 10 -41.51 14.54 -12.72
CA ARG A 10 -40.69 13.38 -13.08
C ARG A 10 -39.59 13.72 -14.11
N THR A 11 -39.89 14.59 -15.07
CA THR A 11 -38.94 15.00 -16.11
C THR A 11 -37.84 15.90 -15.55
N TYR A 12 -38.18 16.83 -14.65
CA TYR A 12 -37.22 17.79 -14.10
C TYR A 12 -36.58 17.35 -12.78
N ALA A 13 -37.12 16.33 -12.12
CA ALA A 13 -36.59 15.83 -10.85
C ALA A 13 -35.08 15.55 -10.91
N PRO A 14 -34.54 14.79 -11.88
CA PRO A 14 -33.10 14.49 -11.91
C PRO A 14 -32.22 15.75 -11.99
N TYR A 15 -32.68 16.78 -12.71
CA TYR A 15 -31.94 18.02 -12.90
C TYR A 15 -31.91 18.89 -11.65
N ILE A 16 -32.85 18.70 -10.72
CA ILE A 16 -32.93 19.45 -9.46
C ILE A 16 -32.33 18.61 -8.33
N THR A 17 -32.67 17.33 -8.25
CA THR A 17 -32.23 16.46 -7.16
C THR A 17 -30.74 16.21 -7.20
N PHE A 18 -30.13 16.06 -8.39
CA PHE A 18 -28.69 15.81 -8.49
C PHE A 18 -27.84 16.98 -7.99
N PRO A 19 -28.03 18.24 -8.45
CA PRO A 19 -27.30 19.37 -7.89
C PRO A 19 -27.53 19.56 -6.40
N VAL A 20 -28.77 19.40 -5.93
CA VAL A 20 -29.10 19.51 -4.50
C VAL A 20 -28.36 18.44 -3.70
N ALA A 21 -28.40 17.18 -4.14
CA ALA A 21 -27.70 16.08 -3.49
C ALA A 21 -26.18 16.29 -3.47
N LEU A 22 -25.61 16.82 -4.55
CA LEU A 22 -24.19 17.16 -4.63
C LEU A 22 -23.81 18.23 -3.60
N VAL A 23 -24.60 19.31 -3.49
CA VAL A 23 -24.37 20.38 -2.52
C VAL A 23 -24.51 19.85 -1.09
N VAL A 24 -25.56 19.08 -0.80
CA VAL A 24 -25.76 18.46 0.52
C VAL A 24 -24.61 17.50 0.85
N GLY A 25 -24.15 16.70 -0.11
CA GLY A 25 -23.01 15.80 0.07
C GLY A 25 -21.71 16.56 0.33
N ALA A 26 -21.46 17.64 -0.41
CA ALA A 26 -20.28 18.49 -0.20
C ALA A 26 -20.30 19.15 1.19
N VAL A 27 -21.43 19.75 1.59
CA VAL A 27 -21.58 20.35 2.93
C VAL A 27 -21.47 19.28 4.01
N GLY A 28 -22.10 18.13 3.81
CA GLY A 28 -22.04 16.99 4.72
C GLY A 28 -20.62 16.48 4.90
N TYR A 29 -19.82 16.39 3.82
CA TYR A 29 -18.42 16.01 3.88
C TYR A 29 -17.58 17.02 4.68
N HIS A 30 -17.81 18.32 4.46
CA HIS A 30 -17.11 19.36 5.23
C HIS A 30 -17.50 19.36 6.71
N LEU A 31 -18.79 19.12 7.00
CA LEU A 31 -19.29 19.02 8.37
C LEU A 31 -18.79 17.75 9.06
N GLU A 32 -18.78 16.62 8.36
CA GLU A 32 -18.17 15.38 8.84
C GLU A 32 -16.69 15.60 9.15
N TRP A 33 -15.96 16.28 8.26
CA TRP A 33 -14.55 16.61 8.49
C TRP A 33 -14.37 17.52 9.71
N PHE A 34 -15.25 18.51 9.90
CA PHE A 34 -15.22 19.39 11.08
C PHE A 34 -15.51 18.64 12.39
N ILE A 35 -16.48 17.71 12.39
CA ILE A 35 -16.86 16.92 13.58
C ILE A 35 -15.84 15.81 13.86
N ARG A 36 -15.33 15.14 12.83
CA ARG A 36 -14.34 14.06 12.92
C ARG A 36 -12.96 14.60 13.35
N GLY A 37 -12.74 15.91 13.29
CA GLY A 37 -11.51 16.59 13.72
C GLY A 37 -10.34 16.33 12.79
N THR A 38 -9.10 16.52 13.25
CA THR A 38 -7.93 15.99 12.53
C THR A 38 -8.15 14.50 12.39
N PRO A 39 -8.17 13.92 11.16
CA PRO A 39 -8.11 12.48 11.05
C PRO A 39 -6.91 12.10 11.91
N GLN A 40 -7.16 11.33 12.98
CA GLN A 40 -6.10 10.58 13.62
C GLN A 40 -5.39 9.99 12.42
N LYS A 41 -4.15 10.41 12.14
CA LYS A 41 -3.40 9.82 11.04
C LYS A 41 -3.51 8.35 11.39
N THR A 42 -4.38 7.64 10.68
CA THR A 42 -4.29 6.21 10.56
C THR A 42 -2.91 6.16 9.97
N ILE A 43 -1.92 6.00 10.86
CA ILE A 43 -0.55 5.73 10.46
C ILE A 43 -0.83 4.59 9.52
N GLU A 44 -0.75 4.85 8.21
CA GLU A 44 -1.04 3.81 7.23
C GLU A 44 -0.14 2.70 7.68
N GLU A 45 -0.75 1.65 8.25
CA GLU A 45 0.02 0.64 8.93
C GLU A 45 0.87 0.08 7.82
N LYS A 46 2.17 0.42 7.85
CA LYS A 46 3.07 0.16 6.73
C LYS A 46 2.81 -1.26 6.30
N SER A 47 2.59 -1.44 5.00
CA SER A 47 2.26 -2.76 4.51
C SER A 47 3.37 -3.73 4.95
N ILE A 48 3.04 -5.01 5.14
CA ILE A 48 4.05 -6.00 5.57
C ILE A 48 5.26 -6.00 4.62
N LEU A 49 5.05 -5.66 3.33
CA LEU A 49 6.11 -5.50 2.34
C LEU A 49 6.99 -4.29 2.66
N GLU A 50 6.41 -3.12 2.88
CA GLU A 50 7.15 -1.90 3.26
C GLU A 50 7.95 -2.11 4.55
N GLN A 51 7.38 -2.79 5.54
CA GLN A 51 8.09 -3.12 6.78
C GLN A 51 9.26 -4.09 6.55
N ARG A 52 9.14 -5.01 5.59
CA ARG A 52 10.24 -5.92 5.23
C ARG A 52 11.35 -5.17 4.50
N GLU A 53 10.99 -4.35 3.52
CA GLU A 53 11.94 -3.52 2.78
C GLU A 53 12.68 -2.56 3.70
N GLU A 54 11.98 -1.93 4.66
CA GLU A 54 12.61 -1.06 5.65
C GLU A 54 13.60 -1.83 6.54
N ARG A 55 13.28 -3.06 6.95
CA ARG A 55 14.25 -3.91 7.69
C ARG A 55 15.47 -4.27 6.84
N VAL A 56 15.27 -4.64 5.58
CA VAL A 56 16.37 -4.92 4.64
C VAL A 56 17.24 -3.68 4.45
N LEU A 57 16.61 -2.51 4.31
CA LEU A 57 17.31 -1.24 4.17
C LEU A 57 18.11 -0.88 5.42
N GLN A 58 17.55 -1.10 6.62
CA GLN A 58 18.26 -0.90 7.89
C GLN A 58 19.46 -1.85 8.04
N GLU A 59 19.32 -3.12 7.66
CA GLU A 59 20.42 -4.09 7.67
C GLU A 59 21.53 -3.75 6.66
N ALA A 60 21.15 -3.14 5.52
CA ALA A 60 22.07 -2.69 4.48
C ALA A 60 22.75 -1.35 4.81
N ALA A 61 22.12 -0.46 5.57
CA ALA A 61 22.58 0.91 5.83
C ALA A 61 23.92 1.01 6.59
N GLY A 62 24.45 -0.11 7.10
CA GLY A 62 25.75 -0.18 7.80
C GLY A 62 26.74 -1.19 7.20
N ARG A 63 26.44 -1.79 6.04
CA ARG A 63 27.31 -2.79 5.40
C ARG A 63 27.68 -2.33 3.99
N ASP A 64 28.95 -2.48 3.63
CA ASP A 64 29.36 -2.33 2.24
C ASP A 64 28.92 -3.56 1.45
N LEU A 65 27.80 -3.43 0.72
CA LEU A 65 27.22 -4.49 -0.10
C LEU A 65 28.07 -4.84 -1.33
N THR A 66 29.11 -4.06 -1.63
CA THR A 66 30.00 -4.32 -2.77
C THR A 66 31.15 -5.28 -2.42
N GLN A 67 31.45 -5.42 -1.13
CA GLN A 67 32.49 -6.32 -0.62
C GLN A 67 31.89 -7.71 -0.33
N VAL A 68 31.48 -8.41 -1.38
CA VAL A 68 31.00 -9.79 -1.27
C VAL A 68 32.15 -10.75 -1.55
N THR A 69 32.50 -11.61 -0.59
CA THR A 69 33.46 -12.68 -0.82
C THR A 69 32.97 -13.55 -1.98
N SER A 70 33.80 -13.74 -3.01
CA SER A 70 33.44 -14.50 -4.19
C SER A 70 33.02 -15.92 -3.80
N LEU A 71 31.84 -16.38 -4.24
CA LEU A 71 31.38 -17.76 -3.99
C LEU A 71 32.33 -18.82 -4.58
N LYS A 72 33.23 -18.43 -5.50
CA LYS A 72 34.30 -19.30 -6.00
C LYS A 72 35.41 -19.56 -4.97
N GLU A 73 35.59 -18.65 -4.02
CA GLU A 73 36.63 -18.68 -2.99
C GLU A 73 36.16 -19.35 -1.70
N LYS A 74 34.84 -19.57 -1.54
CA LYS A 74 34.25 -20.23 -0.36
C LYS A 74 33.72 -21.64 -0.69
N PRO A 75 34.59 -22.66 -0.81
CA PRO A 75 34.21 -24.03 -1.18
C PRO A 75 33.34 -24.73 -0.12
N GLU A 76 33.35 -24.25 1.13
CA GLU A 76 32.52 -24.77 2.23
C GLU A 76 31.03 -24.52 2.02
N PHE A 77 30.68 -23.40 1.39
CA PHE A 77 29.28 -22.98 1.23
C PHE A 77 28.67 -23.46 -0.09
N THR A 78 29.46 -23.60 -1.15
CA THR A 78 28.96 -24.07 -2.45
C THR A 78 29.89 -25.14 -3.03
N PRO A 79 29.53 -26.43 -2.95
CA PRO A 79 30.36 -27.47 -3.52
C PRO A 79 30.37 -27.34 -5.05
N LYS A 80 31.56 -27.24 -5.66
CA LYS A 80 31.74 -27.13 -7.13
C LYS A 80 31.12 -28.31 -7.90
N ALA A 81 30.91 -29.44 -7.24
CA ALA A 81 30.23 -30.62 -7.77
C ALA A 81 29.55 -31.37 -6.62
N VAL A 82 28.44 -32.06 -6.89
CA VAL A 82 27.65 -32.82 -5.89
C VAL A 82 28.52 -33.82 -5.10
N LEU A 83 29.54 -34.40 -5.75
CA LEU A 83 30.47 -35.35 -5.12
C LEU A 83 31.40 -34.72 -4.07
N ASN A 84 31.64 -33.40 -4.12
CA ASN A 84 32.50 -32.72 -3.15
C ASN A 84 31.84 -32.52 -1.78
N ARG A 85 30.55 -32.83 -1.64
CA ARG A 85 29.80 -32.70 -0.38
C ARG A 85 30.20 -33.74 0.69
N ASN A 86 30.74 -34.89 0.27
CA ASN A 86 31.07 -36.01 1.17
C ASN A 86 32.57 -36.13 1.46
N ARG A 87 33.39 -35.14 1.10
CA ARG A 87 34.83 -35.22 1.36
C ARG A 87 35.06 -34.98 2.85
N PRO A 88 35.72 -35.91 3.58
CA PRO A 88 36.12 -35.63 4.95
C PRO A 88 37.08 -34.44 4.94
N GLU A 89 36.83 -33.46 5.79
CA GLU A 89 37.74 -32.32 5.96
C GLU A 89 39.13 -32.86 6.32
N LYS A 90 40.13 -32.53 5.50
CA LYS A 90 41.50 -32.92 5.78
C LYS A 90 41.96 -32.13 7.02
N SER A 91 42.38 -32.88 8.04
CA SER A 91 43.16 -32.37 9.18
C SER A 91 44.43 -31.67 8.74
#